data_AF-A0A821HBF3-F1
#
_entry.id   AF-A0A821HBF3-F1
#
_cell.length_a   1.000
_cell.length_b   1.000
_cell.length_c   1.000
_cell.angle_alpha   90.00
_cell.angle_beta   90.00
_cell.angle_gamma   90.00
#
_symmetry.space_group_name_H-M   'P 1'
#
loop_
_entity.id
_entity.type
_entity.pdbx_description
1 polymer ?
#
loop_
_entity_poly.entity_id
_entity_poly.type
_entity_poly.pdbx_seq_one_letter_code
_entity_poly.pdbx_strand_id
1 'polypeptide(L)'
;QFGRLFHCSLNDSSINISTQNIYGKTVNSSATSTQLNQMLHDCCLFAALKHSTINSPLGIVYKNELSPYPLIVYPYSNRGILKRFIIQNRTSAREQVSI
;
A
#
# COMPACT_ATOMS: atom_id res chain seq x y z
N GLN A 1 -1.99 -16.28 1.00
CA GLN A 1 -2.01 -14.86 0.57
C GLN A 1 -0.69 -14.58 -0.16
N PHE A 2 -0.72 -14.05 -1.39
CA PHE A 2 0.47 -13.90 -2.25
C PHE A 2 1.09 -12.49 -2.24
N GLY A 3 0.33 -11.48 -1.79
CA GLY A 3 0.78 -10.09 -1.68
C GLY A 3 1.31 -9.73 -0.30
N ARG A 4 2.19 -8.74 -0.25
CA ARG A 4 2.69 -8.07 0.96
C ARG A 4 2.47 -6.56 0.85
N LEU A 5 2.14 -5.93 1.97
CA LEU A 5 1.98 -4.49 2.09
C LEU A 5 2.88 -3.99 3.22
N PHE A 6 3.70 -2.98 2.94
CA PHE A 6 4.66 -2.39 3.85
C PHE A 6 4.31 -0.92 4.11
N HIS A 7 4.54 -0.48 5.34
CA HIS A 7 4.66 0.93 5.64
C HIS A 7 6.09 1.36 5.33
N CYS A 8 6.25 2.34 4.45
CA CYS A 8 7.56 2.80 3.98
C CYS A 8 7.68 4.31 4.16
N SER A 9 8.92 4.77 4.17
CA SER A 9 9.29 6.18 4.24
C SER A 9 10.02 6.55 2.96
N LEU A 10 9.47 7.48 2.19
CA LEU A 10 10.11 8.04 1.01
C LEU A 10 10.97 9.24 1.43
N ASN A 11 12.26 9.15 1.15
CA ASN A 11 13.20 10.24 1.35
C ASN A 11 13.59 10.78 -0.03
N ASP A 12 13.15 12.00 -0.34
CA ASP A 12 13.54 12.69 -1.56
C ASP A 12 14.58 13.74 -1.21
N SER A 13 15.85 13.45 -1.50
CA SER A 13 16.96 14.37 -1.22
C SER A 13 16.96 15.61 -2.12
N SER A 14 16.17 15.62 -3.19
CA SER A 14 16.08 16.76 -4.11
C SER A 14 15.13 17.86 -3.62
N ILE A 15 14.26 17.52 -2.68
CA ILE A 15 13.28 18.44 -2.12
C ILE A 15 13.60 18.52 -0.62
N ASN A 16 13.83 19.72 -0.08
CA ASN A 16 14.01 19.95 1.37
C ASN A 16 12.70 19.72 2.17
N ILE A 17 11.93 18.68 1.81
CA ILE A 17 10.68 18.27 2.42
C ILE A 17 10.96 17.03 3.25
N SER A 18 10.37 17.04 4.45
CA SER A 18 10.35 15.94 5.40
C SER A 18 9.97 14.61 4.76
N THR A 19 10.61 13.53 5.21
CA THR A 19 10.28 12.13 4.93
C THR A 19 8.78 11.90 4.77
N GLN A 20 8.34 11.44 3.59
CA GLN A 20 6.93 11.19 3.32
C GLN A 20 6.57 9.73 3.63
N ASN A 21 5.54 9.51 4.45
CA ASN A 21 5.00 8.16 4.66
C ASN A 21 4.25 7.68 3.41
N ILE A 22 4.51 6.44 3.01
CA ILE A 22 3.93 5.78 1.84
C ILE A 22 3.61 4.31 2.15
N TYR A 23 2.83 3.68 1.28
CA TYR A 23 2.65 2.22 1.30
C TYR A 23 3.38 1.56 0.14
N GLY A 24 4.12 0.50 0.42
CA GLY A 24 4.75 -0.36 -0.58
C GLY A 24 3.98 -1.66 -0.74
N LYS A 25 3.50 -1.98 -1.94
CA LYS A 25 2.83 -3.24 -2.27
C LYS A 25 3.72 -4.07 -3.17
N THR A 26 3.91 -5.34 -2.82
CA THR A 26 4.68 -6.29 -3.65
C THR A 26 4.11 -7.71 -3.47
N VAL A 27 4.74 -8.68 -4.11
CA VAL A 27 4.43 -10.10 -3.96
C VAL A 27 5.47 -10.81 -3.08
N ASN A 28 5.09 -11.96 -2.54
CA ASN A 28 6.03 -12.85 -1.86
C ASN A 28 6.69 -13.83 -2.85
N SER A 29 7.66 -14.60 -2.36
CA SER A 29 8.40 -15.57 -3.19
C SER A 29 7.57 -16.74 -3.71
N SER A 30 6.39 -16.98 -3.14
CA SER A 30 5.47 -18.05 -3.58
C SER A 30 4.43 -17.57 -4.58
N ALA A 31 4.46 -16.30 -4.99
CA ALA A 31 3.52 -15.77 -5.96
C ALA A 31 3.78 -16.34 -7.36
N THR A 32 2.70 -16.73 -8.04
CA THR A 32 2.79 -17.20 -9.42
C THR A 32 2.94 -16.02 -10.38
N SER A 33 3.44 -16.28 -11.59
CA SER A 33 3.53 -15.27 -12.66
C SER A 33 2.18 -14.61 -12.96
N THR A 34 1.09 -15.38 -12.92
CA THR A 34 -0.27 -14.85 -13.10
C THR A 34 -0.64 -13.86 -11.99
N GLN A 35 -0.31 -14.16 -10.74
CA GLN A 35 -0.59 -13.27 -9.61
C GLN A 35 0.25 -11.98 -9.66
N LEU A 36 1.51 -12.09 -10.09
CA LEU A 36 2.37 -10.93 -10.33
C LEU A 36 1.80 -10.05 -11.46
N ASN A 37 1.43 -10.65 -12.58
CA ASN A 37 0.85 -9.93 -13.72
C ASN A 37 -0.49 -9.27 -13.35
N GLN A 38 -1.33 -9.93 -12.55
CA GLN A 38 -2.55 -9.32 -12.04
C GLN A 38 -2.24 -8.07 -11.20
N MET A 39 -1.24 -8.16 -10.30
CA MET A 39 -0.85 -7.01 -9.48
C MET A 39 -0.38 -5.82 -10.32
N LEU A 40 0.41 -6.07 -11.37
CA LEU A 40 0.88 -5.04 -12.29
C LEU A 40 -0.26 -4.46 -13.14
N HIS A 41 -1.17 -5.31 -13.62
CA HIS A 41 -2.35 -4.90 -14.36
C HIS A 41 -3.23 -3.96 -13.52
N ASP A 42 -3.53 -4.35 -12.27
CA ASP A 42 -4.30 -3.52 -11.34
C ASP A 42 -3.59 -2.17 -11.10
N CYS A 43 -2.26 -2.19 -10.96
CA CYS A 43 -1.47 -0.98 -10.80
C CYS A 43 -1.67 -0.01 -11.97
N CYS A 44 -1.54 -0.49 -13.21
CA CYS A 44 -1.72 0.33 -14.40
C CYS A 44 -3.14 0.89 -14.49
N LEU A 45 -4.16 0.08 -14.16
CA LEU A 45 -5.55 0.52 -14.14
C LEU A 45 -5.75 1.67 -13.15
N PHE A 46 -5.29 1.53 -11.90
CA PHE A 46 -5.44 2.57 -10.89
C PHE A 46 -4.56 3.79 -11.17
N ALA A 47 -3.42 3.65 -11.84
CA ALA A 47 -2.59 4.78 -12.26
C ALA A 47 -3.31 5.69 -13.28
N ALA A 48 -4.18 5.12 -14.13
CA ALA A 48 -4.97 5.87 -15.09
C ALA A 48 -6.17 6.60 -14.46
N LEU A 49 -6.64 6.15 -13.29
CA LEU A 49 -7.76 6.76 -12.59
C LEU A 49 -7.26 7.90 -11.69
N LYS A 50 -7.65 9.14 -11.98
CA LYS A 50 -7.31 10.31 -11.16
C LYS A 50 -8.56 10.87 -10.48
N HIS A 51 -8.74 10.57 -9.20
CA HIS A 51 -9.81 11.10 -8.37
C HIS A 51 -9.41 11.14 -6.90
N SER A 52 -9.91 12.10 -6.12
CA SER A 52 -9.52 12.32 -4.71
C SER A 52 -9.86 11.16 -3.77
N THR A 53 -10.85 10.34 -4.13
CA THR A 53 -11.28 9.16 -3.34
C THR A 53 -10.62 7.86 -3.79
N ILE A 54 -9.84 7.88 -4.88
CA ILE A 54 -9.14 6.71 -5.39
C ILE A 54 -7.69 6.79 -4.94
N ASN A 55 -7.22 5.76 -4.24
CA ASN A 55 -5.83 5.69 -3.82
C ASN A 55 -4.96 5.16 -4.96
N SER A 56 -4.66 6.01 -5.93
CA SER A 56 -3.87 5.67 -7.11
C SER A 56 -2.38 5.52 -6.77
N PRO A 57 -1.65 4.62 -7.44
CA PRO A 57 -0.22 4.44 -7.19
C PRO A 57 0.58 5.70 -7.58
N LEU A 58 1.61 6.00 -6.80
CA LEU A 58 2.58 7.07 -7.07
C LEU A 58 3.64 6.64 -8.09
N GLY A 59 3.96 5.34 -8.12
CA GLY A 59 4.99 4.80 -9.02
C GLY A 59 5.30 3.33 -8.77
N ILE A 60 6.23 2.79 -9.56
CA ILE A 60 6.68 1.40 -9.47
C ILE A 60 8.20 1.36 -9.50
N VAL A 61 8.80 0.59 -8.60
CA VAL A 61 10.22 0.24 -8.60
C VAL A 61 10.34 -1.16 -9.16
N TYR A 62 10.77 -1.29 -10.42
CA TYR A 62 10.74 -2.57 -11.15
C TYR A 62 11.84 -3.55 -10.79
N LYS A 63 12.93 -3.11 -10.16
CA LYS A 63 14.04 -3.97 -9.75
C LYS A 63 14.98 -3.22 -8.81
N ASN A 64 15.41 -3.88 -7.73
CA ASN A 64 16.53 -3.44 -6.90
C ASN A 64 17.32 -4.69 -6.50
N GLU A 65 18.60 -4.55 -6.16
CA GLU A 65 19.46 -5.62 -5.66
C GLU A 65 18.84 -6.37 -4.46
N LEU A 66 18.01 -5.68 -3.69
CA LEU A 66 17.35 -6.20 -2.48
C LEU A 66 16.10 -7.04 -2.74
N SER A 67 15.48 -6.95 -3.93
CA SER A 67 14.25 -7.71 -4.23
C SER A 67 14.09 -7.97 -5.73
N PRO A 68 13.87 -9.25 -6.13
CA PRO A 68 13.58 -9.58 -7.52
C PRO A 68 12.15 -9.19 -7.94
N TYR A 69 11.29 -8.82 -6.99
CA TYR A 69 9.90 -8.46 -7.25
C TYR A 69 9.69 -6.94 -7.25
N PRO A 70 8.84 -6.42 -8.14
CA PRO A 70 8.54 -5.00 -8.21
C PRO A 70 7.83 -4.51 -6.95
N LEU A 71 8.11 -3.28 -6.54
CA LEU A 71 7.44 -2.59 -5.45
C LEU A 71 6.58 -1.46 -6.02
N ILE A 72 5.28 -1.56 -5.84
CA ILE A 72 4.33 -0.50 -6.21
C ILE A 72 4.17 0.43 -5.00
N VAL A 73 4.30 1.73 -5.22
CA VAL A 73 4.21 2.75 -4.18
C VAL A 73 2.84 3.41 -4.24
N TYR A 74 2.19 3.55 -3.08
CA TYR A 74 0.90 4.21 -2.91
C TYR A 74 0.97 5.33 -1.87
N PRO A 75 0.09 6.34 -1.96
CA PRO A 75 -0.11 7.30 -0.88
C PRO A 75 -0.48 6.60 0.42
N TYR A 76 0.01 7.16 1.53
CA TYR A 76 -0.31 6.67 2.86
C TYR A 76 -1.72 7.06 3.29
N SER A 77 -2.39 6.15 4.00
CA SER A 77 -3.67 6.38 4.67
C SER A 77 -3.52 6.06 6.15
N ASN A 78 -3.67 7.07 7.00
CA ASN A 78 -3.42 6.99 8.44
C ASN A 78 -4.34 6.03 9.22
N ARG A 79 -5.42 5.53 8.60
CA ARG A 79 -6.37 4.59 9.21
C ARG A 79 -6.35 3.20 8.57
N GLY A 80 -5.46 2.98 7.60
CA GLY A 80 -5.29 1.68 6.95
C GLY A 80 -6.55 1.17 6.25
N ILE A 81 -6.80 -0.14 6.34
CA ILE A 81 -7.91 -0.81 5.67
C ILE A 81 -9.23 -0.52 6.40
N LEU A 82 -10.20 0.07 5.70
CA LEU A 82 -11.51 0.44 6.25
C LEU A 82 -12.20 -0.68 7.02
N LYS A 83 -12.17 -1.92 6.52
CA LYS A 83 -12.73 -3.09 7.22
C LYS A 83 -12.09 -3.28 8.61
N ARG A 84 -10.76 -3.20 8.71
CA ARG A 84 -10.04 -3.34 9.99
C ARG A 84 -10.34 -2.17 10.91
N PHE A 85 -10.35 -0.95 10.36
CA PHE A 85 -10.71 0.25 11.10
C PHE A 85 -12.12 0.14 11.71
N ILE A 86 -13.13 -0.27 10.94
CA ILE A 86 -14.51 -0.44 11.45
C ILE A 86 -14.57 -1.50 12.56
N ILE A 87 -13.88 -2.63 12.39
CA ILE A 87 -13.85 -3.70 13.40
C ILE A 87 -13.23 -3.18 14.71
N GLN A 88 -12.08 -2.50 14.63
CA GLN A 88 -11.39 -1.93 15.80
C GLN A 88 -12.27 -0.93 16.55
N ASN A 89 -12.96 -0.04 15.84
CA ASN A 89 -13.84 0.94 16.47
C ASN A 89 -15.05 0.27 17.14
N ARG A 90 -15.60 -0.80 16.53
CA ARG A 90 -16.69 -1.56 17.15
C ARG A 90 -16.26 -2.28 18.43
N THR A 91 -15.06 -2.84 18.46
CA THR A 91 -14.54 -3.52 19.66
C THR A 91 -14.26 -2.51 20.78
N SER A 92 -13.60 -1.39 20.47
CA SER A 92 -13.31 -0.35 21.47
C SER A 92 -14.59 0.31 22.01
N ALA A 93 -15.60 0.52 21.17
CA ALA A 93 -16.89 1.04 21.63
C ALA A 93 -17.62 0.08 22.57
N ARG A 94 -17.45 -1.24 22.42
CA ARG A 94 -18.04 -2.23 23.33
C ARG A 94 -17.37 -2.21 24.70
N GLU A 95 -16.04 -2.08 24.74
CA GLU A 95 -15.27 -1.99 26.00
C GLU A 95 -15.64 -0.74 26.82
N GLN A 96 -16.03 0.35 26.16
CA GLN A 96 -16.44 1.59 26.81
C GLN A 96 -17.87 1.57 27.38
N VAL A 97 -18.73 0.65 26.92
CA VAL A 97 -20.15 0.57 27.34
C VAL A 97 -20.36 -0.46 28.45
N SER A 98 -19.39 -1.34 28.70
CA SER A 98 -19.39 -2.31 29.81
C SER A 98 -18.94 -1.68 31.15
N ILE A 99 -19.66 -0.65 31.62
CA ILE A 99 -19.56 -0.08 32.97
C ILE A 99 -20.83 -0.45 33.74
#